data_AF-A0A9W4VMB2-F1
#
_entry.id   AF-A0A9W4VMB2-F1
#
_cell.length_a   1.000
_cell.length_b   1.000
_cell.length_c   1.000
_cell.angle_alpha   90.00
_cell.angle_beta   90.00
_cell.angle_gamma   90.00
#
_symmetry.space_group_name_H-M   'P 1'
#
loop_
_entity.id
_entity.type
_entity.pdbx_description
1 polymer ?
#
loop_
_entity_poly.entity_id
_entity_poly.type
_entity_poly.pdbx_seq_one_letter_code
_entity_poly.pdbx_strand_id
1 'polypeptide(L)'
;MSWKSFVLNFIWFVISIFWIDMLSVQDKEWFIDGRGINNICDVMTYLENDDIRPVGVIMTLPLFIPYIYAVIRKRQRSLWQYSVIATMVFYWLWRFFIRYQICF
;
A
#
# COMPACT_ATOMS: atom_id res chain seq x y z
N MET A 1 -23.86 -10.39 -5.24
CA MET A 1 -22.63 -10.92 -4.59
C MET A 1 -23.07 -11.83 -3.44
N SER A 2 -22.46 -13.00 -3.23
CA SER A 2 -22.80 -13.84 -2.07
C SER A 2 -22.21 -13.25 -0.78
N TRP A 3 -22.92 -13.37 0.36
CA TRP A 3 -22.45 -12.91 1.67
C TRP A 3 -21.05 -13.42 2.02
N LYS A 4 -20.76 -14.69 1.71
CA LYS A 4 -19.44 -15.29 1.93
C LYS A 4 -18.34 -14.58 1.13
N SER A 5 -18.63 -14.18 -0.11
CA SER A 5 -17.67 -13.47 -0.96
C SER A 5 -17.46 -12.03 -0.51
N PHE A 6 -18.48 -11.40 0.09
CA PHE A 6 -18.36 -10.06 0.64
C PHE A 6 -17.44 -10.05 1.87
N VAL A 7 -17.70 -10.94 2.83
CA VAL A 7 -16.88 -11.07 4.05
C VAL A 7 -15.42 -11.41 3.72
N LEU A 8 -15.20 -12.31 2.76
CA LEU A 8 -13.83 -12.65 2.33
C LEU A 8 -13.08 -11.45 1.75
N ASN A 9 -13.74 -10.64 0.89
CA ASN A 9 -13.13 -9.42 0.37
C ASN A 9 -12.83 -8.41 1.49
N PHE A 10 -13.72 -8.28 2.47
CA PHE A 10 -13.53 -7.36 3.59
C PHE A 10 -12.35 -7.76 4.46
N ILE A 11 -12.26 -9.04 4.87
CA ILE A 11 -11.14 -9.55 5.65
C ILE A 11 -9.83 -9.37 4.89
N TRP A 12 -9.82 -9.72 3.60
CA TRP A 12 -8.63 -9.58 2.78
C TRP A 12 -8.19 -8.11 2.62
N PHE A 13 -9.15 -7.20 2.49
CA PHE A 13 -8.88 -5.77 2.41
C PHE A 13 -8.21 -5.25 3.69
N VAL A 14 -8.72 -5.63 4.88
CA VAL A 14 -8.14 -5.23 6.17
C VAL A 14 -6.72 -5.76 6.34
N ILE A 15 -6.50 -7.06 6.03
CA ILE A 15 -5.17 -7.67 6.11
C ILE A 15 -4.20 -7.00 5.14
N SER A 16 -4.65 -6.70 3.92
CA SER A 16 -3.83 -6.06 2.90
C SER A 16 -3.42 -4.65 3.32
N ILE A 17 -4.34 -3.84 3.87
CA ILE A 17 -3.99 -2.50 4.39
C ILE A 17 -2.96 -2.60 5.51
N PHE A 18 -3.19 -3.49 6.49
CA PHE A 18 -2.26 -3.67 7.60
C PHE A 18 -0.85 -4.07 7.12
N TRP A 19 -0.78 -4.97 6.12
CA TRP A 19 0.49 -5.41 5.53
C TRP A 19 1.19 -4.29 4.75
N ILE A 20 0.44 -3.52 3.98
CA ILE A 20 0.96 -2.35 3.26
C ILE A 20 1.51 -1.33 4.24
N ASP A 21 0.81 -1.06 5.35
CA ASP A 21 1.26 -0.13 6.38
C ASP A 21 2.58 -0.57 6.99
N MET A 22 2.66 -1.80 7.48
CA MET A 22 3.88 -2.32 8.10
C MET A 22 5.11 -2.25 7.19
N LEU A 23 4.92 -2.44 5.88
CA LEU A 23 6.03 -2.46 4.90
C LEU A 23 6.27 -1.12 4.21
N SER A 24 5.39 -0.14 4.43
CA SER A 24 5.52 1.21 3.89
C SER A 24 6.08 2.20 4.90
N VAL A 25 6.11 1.89 6.21
CA VAL A 25 6.71 2.79 7.20
C VAL A 25 8.22 2.81 7.00
N GLN A 26 8.75 4.02 6.80
CA GLN A 26 10.19 4.24 6.90
C GLN A 26 10.53 4.47 8.38
N ASP A 27 11.47 3.68 8.91
CA ASP A 27 11.87 3.66 10.34
C ASP A 27 12.40 5.01 10.88
N LYS A 28 12.43 6.05 10.05
CA LYS A 28 12.99 7.36 10.34
C LYS A 28 12.00 8.51 10.15
N GLU A 29 10.72 8.23 9.82
CA GLU A 29 9.69 9.27 9.68
C GLU A 29 9.46 10.07 10.97
N TRP A 30 9.76 9.49 12.13
CA TRP A 30 9.65 10.17 13.44
C TRP A 30 10.75 11.22 13.70
N PHE A 31 11.72 11.37 12.80
CA PHE A 31 12.77 12.40 12.88
C PHE A 31 12.38 13.71 12.17
N ILE A 32 11.22 13.74 11.51
CA ILE A 32 10.59 14.97 11.05
C ILE A 32 10.36 15.85 12.29
N ASP A 33 10.76 17.13 12.21
CA ASP A 33 10.84 18.11 13.32
C ASP A 33 12.15 18.04 14.16
N GLY A 34 13.14 17.25 13.71
CA GLY A 34 14.52 17.30 14.19
C GLY A 34 15.34 18.41 13.50
N ARG A 35 16.47 18.83 14.11
CA ARG A 35 17.35 19.91 13.58
C ARG A 35 17.72 19.68 12.09
N GLY A 36 17.02 20.35 11.18
CA GLY A 36 17.31 20.35 9.73
C GLY A 36 16.45 19.41 8.87
N ILE A 37 15.45 18.71 9.44
CA ILE A 37 14.52 17.85 8.69
C ILE A 37 13.10 18.39 8.90
N ASN A 38 12.63 19.20 7.97
CA ASN A 38 11.29 19.80 8.07
C ASN A 38 10.24 18.92 7.39
N ASN A 39 10.62 18.24 6.31
CA ASN A 39 9.70 17.49 5.47
C ASN A 39 10.18 16.04 5.19
N ILE A 40 9.25 15.18 4.74
CA ILE A 40 9.52 13.79 4.33
C ILE A 40 10.59 13.70 3.23
N CYS A 41 10.76 14.74 2.42
CA CYS A 41 11.73 14.81 1.33
C CYS A 41 13.15 15.13 1.83
N ASP A 42 13.27 15.83 2.95
CA ASP A 42 14.56 15.98 3.64
C ASP A 42 14.98 14.63 4.21
N VAL A 43 14.05 13.88 4.83
CA VAL A 43 14.31 12.51 5.31
C VAL A 43 14.83 11.63 4.19
N MET A 44 14.20 11.69 3.01
CA MET A 44 14.62 10.95 1.81
C MET A 44 16.04 11.30 1.34
N THR A 45 16.39 12.58 1.38
CA THR A 45 17.67 13.09 0.89
C THR A 45 18.81 12.82 1.87
N TYR A 46 18.53 12.87 3.17
CA TYR A 46 19.54 12.65 4.22
C TYR A 46 19.74 11.18 4.59
N LEU A 47 18.74 10.31 4.34
CA LEU A 47 18.73 8.91 4.79
C LEU A 47 18.56 7.90 3.65
N GLU A 48 19.05 8.23 2.45
CA GLU A 48 18.94 7.41 1.23
C GLU A 48 19.48 5.98 1.40
N ASN A 49 20.44 5.76 2.31
CA ASN A 49 21.05 4.44 2.56
C ASN A 49 20.16 3.45 3.35
N ASP A 50 19.10 3.91 4.01
CA ASP A 50 18.28 3.08 4.93
C ASP A 50 16.84 2.91 4.42
N ASP A 51 16.66 2.96 3.10
CA ASP A 51 15.35 2.84 2.47
C ASP A 51 14.94 1.38 2.21
N ILE A 52 14.06 0.85 3.07
CA ILE A 52 13.50 -0.50 2.96
C ILE A 52 12.27 -0.59 2.04
N ARG A 53 11.74 0.54 1.57
CA ARG A 53 10.50 0.57 0.75
C ARG A 53 10.59 -0.20 -0.55
N PRO A 54 11.69 -0.23 -1.34
CA PRO A 54 11.75 -1.07 -2.54
C PRO A 54 11.56 -2.55 -2.22
N VAL A 55 12.01 -3.02 -1.05
CA VAL A 55 11.71 -4.37 -0.56
C VAL A 55 10.22 -4.50 -0.19
N GLY A 56 9.67 -3.51 0.51
CA GLY A 56 8.23 -3.44 0.83
C GLY A 56 7.32 -3.49 -0.40
N VAL A 57 7.68 -2.81 -1.49
CA VAL A 57 7.00 -2.86 -2.80
C VAL A 57 6.98 -4.30 -3.32
N ILE A 58 8.13 -4.97 -3.36
CA ILE A 58 8.23 -6.35 -3.86
C ILE A 58 7.40 -7.31 -3.00
N MET A 59 7.43 -7.15 -1.67
CA MET A 59 6.70 -8.03 -0.75
C MET A 59 5.20 -7.79 -0.71
N THR A 60 4.72 -6.61 -1.13
CA THR A 60 3.28 -6.29 -1.18
C THR A 60 2.64 -6.62 -2.54
N LEU A 61 3.43 -6.76 -3.62
CA LEU A 61 2.93 -7.17 -4.95
C LEU A 61 2.11 -8.49 -4.94
N PRO A 62 2.49 -9.55 -4.21
CA PRO A 62 1.70 -10.77 -4.13
C PRO A 62 0.27 -10.58 -3.62
N LEU A 63 -0.04 -9.50 -2.89
CA LEU A 63 -1.39 -9.23 -2.38
C LEU A 63 -2.42 -9.04 -3.51
N PHE A 64 -1.99 -8.62 -4.70
CA PHE A 64 -2.86 -8.42 -5.85
C PHE A 64 -3.14 -9.71 -6.65
N ILE A 65 -2.31 -10.75 -6.49
CA ILE A 65 -2.44 -12.04 -7.19
C ILE A 65 -3.81 -12.70 -6.98
N PRO A 66 -4.34 -12.86 -5.75
CA PRO A 66 -5.65 -13.50 -5.55
C PRO A 66 -6.80 -12.72 -6.20
N TYR A 67 -6.69 -11.39 -6.28
CA TYR A 67 -7.66 -10.56 -6.99
C TYR A 67 -7.60 -10.75 -8.50
N ILE A 68 -6.39 -10.73 -9.08
CA ILE A 68 -6.18 -11.01 -10.50
C ILE A 68 -6.73 -12.40 -10.85
N TYR A 69 -6.46 -13.39 -10.01
CA TYR A 69 -6.97 -14.74 -10.15
C TYR A 69 -8.51 -14.80 -10.13
N ALA A 70 -9.15 -14.08 -9.21
CA ALA A 70 -10.61 -14.01 -9.12
C ALA A 70 -11.23 -13.34 -10.37
N VAL A 71 -10.61 -12.27 -10.88
CA VAL A 71 -11.10 -11.55 -12.06
C VAL A 71 -10.95 -12.41 -13.33
N ILE A 72 -9.80 -13.04 -13.54
CA ILE A 72 -9.49 -13.81 -14.75
C ILE A 72 -10.21 -15.16 -14.75
N ARG A 73 -10.06 -15.97 -13.69
CA ARG A 73 -10.48 -17.38 -13.71
C ARG A 73 -11.93 -17.57 -13.31
N LYS A 74 -12.43 -16.81 -12.33
CA LYS A 74 -13.83 -16.94 -11.88
C LYS A 74 -14.79 -16.04 -12.69
N ARG A 75 -14.26 -15.18 -13.57
CA ARG A 75 -15.02 -14.19 -14.36
C ARG A 75 -16.00 -13.38 -13.51
N GLN A 76 -15.69 -13.24 -12.22
CA GLN A 76 -16.50 -12.50 -11.25
C GLN A 76 -16.27 -11.01 -11.51
N ARG A 77 -17.16 -10.41 -12.30
CA ARG A 77 -17.12 -8.98 -12.64
C ARG A 77 -18.04 -8.18 -11.72
N SER A 78 -17.87 -8.32 -10.41
CA SER A 78 -18.65 -7.53 -9.47
C SER A 78 -18.05 -6.12 -9.37
N LEU A 79 -18.89 -5.10 -9.54
CA LEU A 79 -18.50 -3.70 -9.30
C LEU A 79 -17.86 -3.49 -7.92
N TRP A 80 -18.32 -4.23 -6.90
CA TRP A 80 -17.74 -4.19 -5.56
C TRP A 80 -16.28 -4.64 -5.53
N GLN A 81 -15.95 -5.75 -6.20
CA GLN A 81 -14.57 -6.25 -6.28
C GLN A 81 -13.66 -5.23 -6.97
N TYR A 82 -14.12 -4.64 -8.07
CA TYR A 82 -13.37 -3.59 -8.76
C TYR A 82 -13.13 -2.38 -7.86
N SER A 83 -14.15 -1.94 -7.11
CA SER A 83 -14.01 -0.84 -6.16
C SER A 83 -12.97 -1.16 -5.08
N VAL A 84 -13.03 -2.34 -4.47
CA VAL A 84 -12.07 -2.76 -3.42
C VAL A 84 -10.65 -2.81 -3.97
N ILE A 85 -10.45 -3.40 -5.15
CA ILE A 85 -9.13 -3.46 -5.80
C ILE A 85 -8.64 -2.05 -6.12
N ALA A 86 -9.47 -1.18 -6.69
CA ALA A 86 -9.10 0.18 -7.04
C ALA A 86 -8.68 0.98 -5.80
N THR A 87 -9.44 0.90 -4.70
CA THR A 87 -9.07 1.53 -3.43
C THR A 87 -7.76 0.98 -2.88
N MET A 88 -7.55 -0.34 -2.95
CA MET A 88 -6.32 -0.97 -2.47
C MET A 88 -5.09 -0.57 -3.30
N VAL A 89 -5.22 -0.51 -4.63
CA VAL A 89 -4.16 -0.04 -5.53
C VAL A 89 -3.88 1.45 -5.32
N PHE A 90 -4.91 2.27 -5.17
CA PHE A 90 -4.73 3.70 -4.91
C PHE A 90 -4.05 3.94 -3.56
N TYR A 91 -4.45 3.20 -2.52
CA TYR A 91 -3.82 3.27 -1.21
C TYR A 91 -2.35 2.82 -1.25
N TRP A 92 -2.07 1.72 -1.95
CA TRP A 92 -0.72 1.23 -2.18
C TRP A 92 0.16 2.25 -2.92
N LEU A 93 -0.34 2.83 -4.01
CA LEU A 93 0.35 3.87 -4.78
C LEU A 93 0.59 5.13 -3.93
N TRP A 94 -0.39 5.53 -3.14
CA TRP A 94 -0.28 6.66 -2.24
C TRP A 94 0.83 6.45 -1.21
N ARG A 95 0.80 5.30 -0.54
CA ARG A 95 1.76 4.91 0.50
C ARG A 95 3.19 4.84 -0.02
N PHE A 96 3.43 4.17 -1.15
CA PHE A 96 4.79 3.94 -1.65
C PHE A 96 5.38 5.05 -2.52
N PHE A 97 4.55 5.81 -3.25
CA PHE A 97 5.05 6.76 -4.25
C PHE A 97 4.58 8.19 -3.98
N ILE A 98 3.26 8.43 -3.96
CA ILE A 98 2.72 9.80 -4.00
C ILE A 98 3.10 10.59 -2.75
N ARG A 99 3.02 9.97 -1.57
CA ARG A 99 3.34 10.62 -0.29
C ARG A 99 4.77 11.18 -0.27
N TYR A 100 5.71 10.54 -0.94
CA TYR A 100 7.13 10.92 -0.93
C TYR A 100 7.51 11.90 -2.04
N GLN A 101 6.63 12.11 -3.03
CA GLN A 101 6.83 13.12 -4.07
C GLN A 101 6.20 14.47 -3.70
N ILE A 102 5.24 14.49 -2.78
CA ILE A 102 4.59 15.71 -2.32
C ILE A 102 5.36 16.27 -1.12
N CYS A 103 6.28 17.20 -1.40
CA CYS A 103 7.03 17.95 -0.40
C CYS A 103 6.35 19.30 -0.18
N PHE A 104 5.28 19.33 0.64
CA PHE A 104 4.74 20.58 1.18
C PHE A 104 5.32 20.82 2.57
#